data_AF-A0A2V7NTE5-F1
#
_entry.id   AF-A0A2V7NTE5-F1
#
_cell.length_a   1.000
_cell.length_b   1.000
_cell.length_c   1.000
_cell.angle_alpha   90.00
_cell.angle_beta   90.00
_cell.angle_gamma   90.00
#
_symmetry.space_group_name_H-M   'P 1'
#
loop_
_entity.id
_entity.type
_entity.pdbx_description
1 polymer ?
#
loop_
_entity_poly.entity_id
_entity_poly.type
_entity_poly.pdbx_seq_one_letter_code
_entity_poly.pdbx_strand_id
1 'polypeptide(L)'
;MNKLPLLLALLLIPTARAEAQWQTEHTILAVTSSATITADWLLSADAVRRGTFDEMNPLLGSRPSVGRLNTYNVLVLGGNLAIGRLLPSRFRTLWFTAVASFESAIVLHQYNLGLRIRLSQL
;
A
#
# COMPACT_ATOMS: atom_id res chain seq x y z
N MET A 1 2.87 -41.21 5.48
CA MET A 1 4.18 -40.52 5.48
C MET A 1 4.00 -39.14 6.10
N ASN A 2 4.49 -38.93 7.33
CA ASN A 2 4.34 -37.66 8.04
C ASN A 2 5.21 -36.60 7.36
N LYS A 3 4.59 -35.58 6.75
CA LYS A 3 5.27 -34.44 6.11
C LYS A 3 5.74 -33.37 7.12
N LEU A 4 5.36 -33.55 8.39
CA LEU A 4 5.66 -32.64 9.50
C LEU A 4 7.16 -32.36 9.72
N PRO A 5 8.09 -33.36 9.67
CA PRO A 5 9.52 -33.08 9.80
C PRO A 5 10.09 -32.31 8.59
N LEU A 6 9.52 -32.47 7.40
CA LEU A 6 9.95 -31.74 6.19
C LEU A 6 9.57 -30.25 6.27
N LEU A 7 8.39 -29.96 6.85
CA LEU A 7 7.92 -28.60 7.12
C LEU A 7 8.74 -27.90 8.21
N LEU A 8 9.13 -28.62 9.27
CA LEU A 8 10.02 -28.08 10.31
C LEU A 8 11.45 -27.84 9.78
N ALA A 9 11.95 -28.71 8.90
CA ALA A 9 13.27 -28.54 8.29
C ALA A 9 13.34 -27.32 7.36
N LEU A 10 12.23 -26.95 6.70
CA LEU A 10 12.16 -25.73 5.88
C LEU A 10 12.17 -24.44 6.72
N LEU A 11 11.69 -24.48 7.96
CA LEU A 11 11.64 -23.34 8.88
C LEU A 11 12.99 -23.06 9.57
N LEU A 12 13.92 -24.01 9.51
CA LEU A 12 15.23 -23.95 10.19
C LEU A 12 16.38 -23.61 9.24
N ILE A 13 16.11 -23.28 7.97
CA ILE A 13 17.15 -22.74 7.10
C ILE A 13 17.58 -21.39 7.69
N PRO A 14 18.82 -21.25 8.16
CA PRO A 14 19.34 -19.94 8.50
C PRO A 14 19.45 -19.19 7.18
N THR A 15 18.44 -18.36 6.87
CA THR A 15 18.62 -17.36 5.83
C THR A 15 19.71 -16.45 6.36
N ALA A 16 20.93 -16.64 5.89
CA ALA A 16 21.99 -15.67 6.07
C ALA A 16 21.38 -14.30 5.76
N ARG A 17 21.18 -13.48 6.80
CA ARG A 17 20.73 -12.11 6.64
C ARG A 17 21.89 -11.35 6.03
N ALA A 18 22.06 -11.49 4.72
CA ALA A 18 22.40 -10.32 3.94
C ALA A 18 21.22 -9.38 4.20
N GLU A 19 21.38 -8.41 5.12
CA GLU A 19 20.50 -7.26 5.11
C GLU A 19 20.56 -6.75 3.67
N ALA A 20 19.51 -7.01 2.90
CA ALA A 20 19.44 -6.62 1.52
C ALA A 20 19.45 -5.10 1.50
N GLN A 21 20.65 -4.54 1.42
CA GLN A 21 20.93 -3.12 1.56
C GLN A 21 19.99 -2.36 0.64
N TRP A 22 19.39 -1.30 1.16
CA TRP A 22 18.54 -0.45 0.34
C TRP A 22 19.38 0.10 -0.81
N GLN A 23 18.87 -0.11 -2.01
CA GLN A 23 19.45 0.42 -3.24
C GLN A 23 18.60 1.60 -3.65
N THR A 24 19.18 2.52 -4.41
CA THR A 24 18.46 3.72 -4.89
C THR A 24 17.14 3.37 -5.58
N GLU A 25 17.10 2.28 -6.35
CA GLU A 25 15.89 1.78 -7.00
C GLU A 25 14.78 1.42 -6.00
N HIS A 26 15.13 0.77 -4.88
CA HIS A 26 14.16 0.47 -3.83
C HIS A 26 13.59 1.75 -3.21
N THR A 27 14.41 2.76 -3.02
CA THR A 27 13.97 4.07 -2.50
C THR A 27 13.02 4.75 -3.47
N ILE A 28 13.35 4.77 -4.76
CA ILE A 28 12.49 5.35 -5.80
C ILE A 28 11.14 4.64 -5.79
N LEU A 29 11.10 3.31 -5.83
CA LEU A 29 9.86 2.55 -5.82
C LEU A 29 9.05 2.72 -4.52
N ALA A 30 9.72 2.82 -3.37
CA ALA A 30 9.06 3.10 -2.09
C ALA A 30 8.41 4.49 -2.09
N VAL A 31 9.09 5.51 -2.63
CA VAL A 31 8.56 6.86 -2.78
C VAL A 31 7.40 6.88 -3.78
N THR A 32 7.55 6.23 -4.94
CA THR A 32 6.51 6.15 -5.97
C THR A 32 5.26 5.48 -5.43
N SER A 33 5.38 4.30 -4.80
CA SER A 33 4.23 3.60 -4.21
C SER A 33 3.56 4.40 -3.09
N SER A 34 4.33 5.10 -2.26
CA SER A 34 3.78 5.95 -1.20
C SER A 34 3.06 7.18 -1.76
N ALA A 35 3.59 7.78 -2.83
CA ALA A 35 2.96 8.89 -3.53
C ALA A 35 1.63 8.48 -4.17
N THR A 36 1.57 7.29 -4.78
CA THR A 36 0.32 6.78 -5.38
C THR A 36 -0.74 6.44 -4.34
N ILE A 37 -0.36 5.84 -3.19
CA ILE A 37 -1.28 5.65 -2.05
C ILE A 37 -1.81 7.00 -1.55
N THR A 38 -0.93 8.00 -1.44
CA THR A 38 -1.33 9.33 -0.97
C THR A 38 -2.29 10.00 -1.96
N ALA A 39 -2.05 9.86 -3.27
CA ALA A 39 -2.95 10.38 -4.29
C ALA A 39 -4.32 9.70 -4.24
N ASP A 40 -4.36 8.38 -4.09
CA ASP A 40 -5.61 7.61 -3.92
C ASP A 40 -6.39 8.09 -2.68
N TRP A 41 -5.70 8.21 -1.54
CA TRP A 41 -6.29 8.73 -0.32
C TRP A 41 -6.90 10.12 -0.51
N LEU A 42 -6.19 11.05 -1.17
CA LEU A 42 -6.69 12.41 -1.38
C LEU A 42 -7.92 12.45 -2.31
N LEU A 43 -8.00 11.57 -3.30
CA LEU A 43 -9.17 11.44 -4.16
C LEU A 43 -10.35 10.80 -3.41
N SER A 44 -10.09 9.77 -2.61
CA SER A 44 -11.09 9.14 -1.73
C SER A 44 -11.65 10.14 -0.72
N ALA A 45 -10.82 11.03 -0.19
CA ALA A 45 -11.25 12.09 0.73
C ALA A 45 -12.20 13.10 0.04
N ASP A 46 -11.91 13.48 -1.21
CA ASP A 46 -12.81 14.31 -2.03
C ASP A 46 -14.15 13.58 -2.28
N ALA A 47 -14.11 12.28 -2.57
CA ALA A 47 -15.32 11.46 -2.77
C ALA A 47 -16.21 11.40 -1.51
N VAL A 48 -15.62 11.09 -0.35
CA VAL A 48 -16.32 11.05 0.94
C VAL A 48 -16.95 12.41 1.26
N ARG A 49 -16.24 13.51 1.01
CA ARG A 49 -16.75 14.86 1.27
C ARG A 49 -17.90 15.26 0.34
N ARG A 50 -17.87 14.82 -0.91
CA ARG A 50 -18.98 15.04 -1.86
C ARG A 50 -20.22 14.22 -1.50
N GLY A 51 -20.06 13.14 -0.74
CA GLY A 51 -21.14 12.21 -0.39
C GLY A 51 -21.67 11.44 -1.62
N THR A 52 -20.89 11.40 -2.70
CA THR A 52 -21.30 10.85 -4.00
C THR A 52 -20.84 9.41 -4.24
N PHE A 53 -20.19 8.79 -3.25
CA PHE A 53 -19.56 7.49 -3.42
C PHE A 53 -19.75 6.61 -2.19
N ASP A 54 -20.09 5.35 -2.41
CA ASP A 54 -20.02 4.33 -1.38
C ASP A 54 -18.64 3.67 -1.47
N GLU A 55 -17.85 3.80 -0.41
CA GLU A 55 -16.52 3.21 -0.28
C GLU A 55 -16.58 1.69 -0.45
N MET A 56 -15.77 1.18 -1.38
CA MET A 56 -15.74 -0.23 -1.74
C MET A 56 -14.89 -1.04 -0.77
N ASN A 57 -14.00 -0.40 -0.02
CA ASN A 57 -13.15 -1.04 0.96
C ASN A 57 -13.98 -1.56 2.16
N PRO A 58 -14.10 -2.88 2.36
CA PRO A 58 -14.93 -3.45 3.42
C PRO A 58 -14.45 -3.06 4.82
N LEU A 59 -13.16 -2.76 5.00
CA LEU A 59 -12.58 -2.37 6.28
C LEU A 59 -13.00 -0.96 6.71
N LEU A 60 -13.30 -0.09 5.74
CA LEU A 60 -13.77 1.27 5.98
C LEU A 60 -15.30 1.33 6.16
N GLY A 61 -16.02 0.37 5.56
CA GLY A 61 -17.48 0.40 5.44
C GLY A 61 -17.93 1.41 4.37
N SER A 62 -19.20 1.36 3.96
CA SER A 62 -19.68 2.08 2.77
C SER A 62 -19.57 3.61 2.85
N ARG A 63 -19.65 4.21 4.05
CA ARG A 63 -19.59 5.67 4.23
C ARG A 63 -18.69 6.02 5.41
N PRO A 64 -17.36 5.91 5.26
CA PRO A 64 -16.45 6.19 6.34
C PRO A 64 -16.44 7.69 6.64
N SER A 65 -16.18 8.05 7.89
CA SER A 65 -15.81 9.43 8.21
C SER A 65 -14.42 9.74 7.65
N VAL A 66 -14.14 11.02 7.38
CA VAL A 66 -12.80 11.47 6.95
C VAL A 66 -11.72 11.05 7.96
N GLY A 67 -12.03 11.10 9.26
CA GLY A 67 -11.11 10.63 10.30
C GLY A 67 -10.77 9.14 10.17
N ARG A 68 -11.77 8.28 9.94
CA ARG A 68 -11.56 6.84 9.73
C ARG A 68 -10.75 6.56 8.46
N LEU A 69 -11.06 7.27 7.38
CA LEU A 69 -10.30 7.19 6.12
C LEU A 69 -8.83 7.60 6.33
N ASN A 70 -8.59 8.67 7.08
CA ASN A 70 -7.24 9.14 7.38
C ASN A 70 -6.45 8.12 8.20
N THR A 71 -7.03 7.60 9.28
CA THR A 71 -6.38 6.57 10.11
C THR A 71 -6.03 5.33 9.27
N TYR A 72 -6.96 4.87 8.43
CA TYR A 72 -6.73 3.73 7.56
C TYR A 72 -5.56 3.98 6.60
N ASN A 73 -5.53 5.11 5.91
CA ASN A 73 -4.48 5.38 4.92
C ASN A 73 -3.10 5.63 5.55
N VAL A 74 -3.03 6.19 6.76
CA VAL A 74 -1.77 6.23 7.53
C VAL A 74 -1.26 4.82 7.81
N LEU A 75 -2.16 3.89 8.19
CA LEU A 75 -1.79 2.49 8.40
C LEU A 75 -1.37 1.80 7.09
N VAL A 76 -2.03 2.09 5.97
CA VAL A 76 -1.65 1.57 4.65
C VAL A 76 -0.27 2.07 4.24
N LEU A 77 0.03 3.37 4.39
CA LEU A 77 1.35 3.93 4.11
C LEU A 77 2.43 3.30 4.98
N GLY A 78 2.21 3.25 6.29
CA GLY A 78 3.14 2.63 7.24
C GLY A 78 3.33 1.14 6.94
N GLY A 79 2.23 0.43 6.63
CA GLY A 79 2.23 -0.98 6.24
C GLY A 79 3.01 -1.24 4.95
N ASN A 80 2.81 -0.43 3.91
CA ASN A 80 3.53 -0.53 2.65
C ASN A 80 5.06 -0.46 2.87
N LEU A 81 5.52 0.53 3.64
CA LEU A 81 6.94 0.72 3.94
C LEU A 81 7.48 -0.38 4.86
N ALA A 82 6.72 -0.79 5.88
CA ALA A 82 7.12 -1.85 6.80
C ALA A 82 7.27 -3.20 6.09
N ILE A 83 6.31 -3.56 5.23
CA ILE A 83 6.39 -4.78 4.40
C ILE A 83 7.62 -4.71 3.50
N GLY A 84 7.82 -3.61 2.77
CA GLY A 84 9.00 -3.43 1.93
C GLY A 84 10.33 -3.54 2.69
N ARG A 85 10.40 -3.02 3.92
CA ARG A 85 11.60 -3.12 4.79
C ARG A 85 11.90 -4.55 5.23
N LEU A 86 10.87 -5.37 5.43
CA LEU A 86 11.01 -6.77 5.88
C LEU A 86 11.28 -7.75 4.73
N LEU A 87 10.91 -7.40 3.50
CA LEU A 87 11.10 -8.26 2.34
C LEU A 87 12.57 -8.32 1.86
N PRO A 88 13.04 -9.48 1.36
CA PRO A 88 14.29 -9.59 0.60
C PRO A 88 14.23 -8.75 -0.70
N SER A 89 15.40 -8.34 -1.21
CA SER A 89 15.56 -7.43 -2.37
C SER A 89 14.57 -7.68 -3.51
N ARG A 90 14.57 -8.88 -4.10
CA ARG A 90 13.69 -9.23 -5.24
C ARG A 90 12.19 -9.06 -4.93
N PHE A 91 11.78 -9.40 -3.71
CA PHE A 91 10.38 -9.32 -3.29
C PHE A 91 9.99 -7.90 -2.92
N ARG A 92 10.95 -7.09 -2.43
CA ARG A 92 10.75 -5.66 -2.17
C ARG A 92 10.48 -4.89 -3.46
N THR A 93 11.27 -5.14 -4.51
CA THR A 93 11.01 -4.55 -5.84
C THR A 93 9.63 -4.95 -6.34
N LEU A 94 9.32 -6.25 -6.34
CA LEU A 94 8.00 -6.73 -6.75
C LEU A 94 6.87 -6.10 -5.95
N TRP A 95 7.02 -5.99 -4.63
CA TRP A 95 6.04 -5.41 -3.72
C TRP A 95 5.74 -3.94 -4.07
N PHE A 96 6.77 -3.08 -4.07
CA PHE A 96 6.55 -1.66 -4.34
C PHE A 96 6.06 -1.40 -5.76
N THR A 97 6.54 -2.17 -6.76
CA THR A 97 6.03 -2.06 -8.13
C THR A 97 4.57 -2.48 -8.22
N ALA A 98 4.16 -3.58 -7.56
CA ALA A 98 2.79 -4.04 -7.54
C ALA A 98 1.85 -3.01 -6.89
N VAL A 99 2.23 -2.49 -5.72
CA VAL A 99 1.47 -1.45 -5.02
C VAL A 99 1.36 -0.19 -5.89
N ALA A 100 2.48 0.32 -6.42
CA ALA A 100 2.46 1.52 -7.25
C ALA A 100 1.57 1.36 -8.49
N SER A 101 1.61 0.20 -9.14
CA SER A 101 0.81 -0.07 -10.35
C SER A 101 -0.67 -0.15 -10.02
N PHE A 102 -1.03 -0.85 -8.95
CA PHE A 102 -2.41 -1.00 -8.49
C PHE A 102 -3.02 0.36 -8.12
N GLU A 103 -2.32 1.11 -7.27
CA GLU A 103 -2.77 2.44 -6.83
C GLU A 103 -2.84 3.43 -8.00
N SER A 104 -1.89 3.39 -8.94
CA SER A 104 -1.97 4.23 -10.15
C SER A 104 -3.23 3.95 -10.98
N ALA A 105 -3.63 2.68 -11.11
CA ALA A 105 -4.85 2.32 -11.84
C ALA A 105 -6.10 2.87 -11.14
N ILE A 106 -6.14 2.77 -9.81
CA ILE A 106 -7.22 3.33 -8.99
C ILE A 106 -7.28 4.86 -9.10
N VAL A 107 -6.14 5.54 -8.93
CA VAL A 107 -6.02 7.00 -9.06
C VAL A 107 -6.51 7.46 -10.42
N LEU A 108 -6.08 6.79 -11.51
CA LEU A 108 -6.52 7.14 -12.85
C LEU A 108 -8.04 6.96 -13.02
N HIS A 109 -8.59 5.87 -12.50
CA HIS A 109 -10.04 5.63 -12.53
C HIS A 109 -10.80 6.73 -11.78
N GLN A 110 -10.41 7.04 -10.54
CA GLN A 110 -11.04 8.08 -9.72
C GLN A 110 -10.92 9.48 -10.34
N TYR A 111 -9.77 9.79 -10.92
CA TYR A 111 -9.57 11.04 -11.63
C TYR A 111 -10.51 11.16 -12.85
N ASN A 112 -10.69 10.06 -13.59
CA ASN A 112 -11.62 9.98 -14.72
C ASN A 112 -13.10 10.09 -14.28
N LEU A 113 -13.44 9.71 -13.05
CA LEU A 113 -14.75 9.96 -12.43
C LEU A 113 -14.96 11.42 -11.98
N GLY A 114 -13.97 12.30 -12.15
CA GLY A 114 -14.09 13.72 -11.81
C GLY A 114 -13.70 14.08 -10.38
N LEU A 115 -13.11 13.13 -9.63
CA LEU A 115 -12.50 13.41 -8.34
C LEU A 115 -11.19 14.19 -8.53
N ARG A 116 -10.86 15.05 -7.57
CA ARG A 116 -9.69 15.93 -7.67
C ARG A 116 -8.95 15.99 -6.36
N ILE A 117 -7.63 16.02 -6.44
CA ILE A 117 -6.76 16.25 -5.29
C ILE A 117 -6.94 17.69 -4.81
N ARG A 118 -7.33 17.87 -3.54
CA ARG A 118 -7.50 19.18 -2.89
C ARG A 118 -6.59 19.28 -1.67
N LEU A 119 -5.50 20.03 -1.80
CA LEU A 119 -4.48 20.19 -0.77
C LEU A 119 -4.82 21.23 0.31
N SER A 120 -5.78 22.12 0.05
CA SER A 120 -6.17 23.21 0.97
C SER A 120 -6.84 22.74 2.27
N GLN A 121 -6.88 21.43 2.51
CA GLN A 121 -7.67 20.78 3.55
C GLN A 121 -6.95 19.55 4.13
N LEU A 122 -5.61 19.57 4.08
CA LEU A 122 -4.71 18.76 4.90
C LEU A 122 -4.57 19.40 6.29
#